data_AF-A0A949I9K7-F1
#
_entry.id   AF-A0A949I9K7-F1
#
_cell.length_a   1.000
_cell.length_b   1.000
_cell.length_c   1.000
_cell.angle_alpha   90.00
_cell.angle_beta   90.00
_cell.angle_gamma   90.00
#
_symmetry.space_group_name_H-M   'P 1'
#
loop_
_entity.id
_entity.type
_entity.pdbx_description
1 polymer ?
#
loop_
_entity_poly.entity_id
_entity_poly.type
_entity_poly.pdbx_seq_one_letter_code
_entity_poly.pdbx_strand_id
1 'polypeptide(L)' 'MTLNNSVGVGDTEGDISFLEMVAKPICFNPNSKLYLRGKKKGWRIVVERKDVVYEL' A
#
# COMPACT_ATOMS: atom_id res chain seq x y z
N MET A 1 16.60 -3.09 -16.22
CA MET A 1 16.23 -2.19 -15.12
C MET A 1 15.56 -3.04 -14.05
N THR A 2 16.10 -3.12 -12.84
CA THR A 2 15.45 -3.82 -11.73
C THR A 2 14.61 -2.81 -10.95
N LEU A 3 13.41 -3.19 -10.50
CA LEU A 3 12.58 -2.38 -9.58
C LEU A 3 13.19 -2.30 -8.16
N ASN A 4 14.48 -2.56 -8.03
CA ASN A 4 15.21 -2.50 -6.77
C ASN A 4 15.15 -1.05 -6.27
N ASN A 5 14.65 -0.89 -5.04
CA ASN A 5 14.42 0.40 -4.39
C ASN A 5 13.25 1.24 -4.96
N SER A 6 12.31 0.63 -5.69
CA SER A 6 11.06 1.29 -6.08
C SER A 6 10.08 1.43 -4.90
N VAL A 7 9.33 2.53 -4.89
CA VAL A 7 8.20 2.76 -3.97
C VAL A 7 6.93 2.78 -4.81
N GLY A 8 5.92 2.01 -4.40
CA GLY A 8 4.59 2.02 -5.03
C GLY A 8 3.54 2.36 -3.98
N VAL A 9 2.55 3.16 -4.38
CA VAL A 9 1.44 3.58 -3.53
C VAL A 9 0.15 3.22 -4.23
N GLY A 10 -0.81 2.65 -3.49
CA GLY A 10 -2.14 2.34 -4.01
C GLY A 10 -3.21 2.43 -2.92
N ASP A 11 -4.46 2.57 -3.34
CA ASP A 11 -5.63 2.79 -2.48
C ASP A 11 -6.74 1.77 -2.71
N THR A 12 -6.71 1.04 -3.82
CA THR A 12 -7.75 0.06 -4.19
C THR A 12 -7.22 -1.35 -4.44
N GLU A 13 -8.12 -2.32 -4.62
CA GLU A 13 -7.71 -3.69 -4.97
C GLU A 13 -7.06 -3.80 -6.35
N GLY A 14 -7.31 -2.84 -7.25
CA GLY A 14 -6.72 -2.81 -8.58
C GLY A 14 -5.20 -2.65 -8.54
N ASP A 15 -4.69 -1.98 -7.50
CA ASP A 15 -3.27 -1.67 -7.33
C ASP A 15 -2.46 -2.85 -6.79
N ILE A 16 -3.12 -3.94 -6.35
CA ILE A 16 -2.45 -5.08 -5.71
C ILE A 16 -1.37 -5.69 -6.60
N SER A 17 -1.65 -5.89 -7.89
CA SER A 17 -0.69 -6.50 -8.83
C SER A 17 0.54 -5.62 -9.01
N PHE A 18 0.36 -4.30 -9.10
CA PHE A 18 1.44 -3.33 -9.16
C PHE A 18 2.26 -3.29 -7.86
N LEU A 19 1.58 -3.27 -6.71
CA LEU A 19 2.23 -3.23 -5.39
C LEU A 19 3.02 -4.51 -5.08
N GLU A 20 2.68 -5.65 -5.69
CA GLU A 20 3.49 -6.87 -5.59
C GLU A 20 4.81 -6.80 -6.38
N MET A 21 4.92 -5.89 -7.34
CA MET A 21 6.11 -5.76 -8.19
C MET A 21 7.15 -4.76 -7.66
N VAL A 22 6.75 -3.86 -6.75
CA VAL A 22 7.63 -2.82 -6.19
C VAL A 22 8.37 -3.31 -4.95
N ALA A 23 9.52 -2.69 -4.68
CA ALA A 23 10.33 -3.06 -3.52
C ALA A 23 9.72 -2.57 -2.19
N LYS A 24 9.02 -1.43 -2.21
CA LYS A 24 8.43 -0.78 -1.03
C LYS A 24 6.97 -0.39 -1.30
N PRO A 25 6.02 -1.32 -1.15
CA PRO A 25 4.60 -1.05 -1.32
C PRO A 25 4.00 -0.32 -0.11
N ILE A 26 3.12 0.65 -0.38
CA ILE A 26 2.37 1.42 0.61
C ILE A 26 0.88 1.40 0.23
N CYS A 27 0.05 0.93 1.14
CA CYS A 27 -1.40 1.05 1.05
C CYS A 27 -1.82 2.38 1.67
N PHE A 28 -2.21 3.35 0.86
CA PHE A 28 -2.63 4.67 1.32
C PHE A 28 -4.16 4.79 1.27
N ASN A 29 -4.77 5.08 2.41
CA ASN A 29 -6.21 5.08 2.64
C ASN A 29 -6.92 3.89 1.95
N PRO A 30 -6.43 2.65 2.17
CA PRO A 30 -6.88 1.52 1.36
C PRO A 30 -8.34 1.19 1.62
N ASN A 31 -9.03 0.73 0.58
CA ASN A 31 -10.29 0.04 0.77
C ASN A 31 -10.11 -1.29 1.52
N SER A 32 -11.21 -1.89 1.99
CA SER A 32 -11.16 -3.09 2.83
C SER A 32 -10.40 -4.26 2.19
N LYS A 33 -10.46 -4.41 0.86
CA LYS A 33 -9.79 -5.51 0.15
C LYS A 33 -8.27 -5.28 0.10
N LEU A 34 -7.84 -4.08 -0.27
CA LEU A 34 -6.42 -3.73 -0.27
C LEU A 34 -5.85 -3.77 1.15
N TYR A 35 -6.60 -3.29 2.15
CA TYR A 35 -6.20 -3.33 3.56
C TYR A 35 -5.93 -4.76 4.03
N LEU A 36 -6.85 -5.69 3.78
CA LEU A 36 -6.66 -7.10 4.14
C LEU A 36 -5.45 -7.71 3.44
N ARG A 37 -5.26 -7.38 2.15
CA ARG A 37 -4.13 -7.86 1.35
C ARG A 37 -2.80 -7.33 1.88
N GLY A 38 -2.72 -6.03 2.13
CA GLY A 38 -1.55 -5.34 2.65
C GLY A 38 -1.18 -5.84 4.04
N LYS A 39 -2.17 -5.97 4.94
CA LYS A 39 -1.96 -6.53 6.28
C LYS A 39 -1.43 -7.95 6.24
N LYS A 40 -1.96 -8.81 5.36
CA LYS A 40 -1.48 -10.19 5.18
C LYS A 40 -0.04 -10.26 4.65
N LYS A 41 0.38 -9.30 3.81
CA LYS A 41 1.73 -9.24 3.23
C LYS A 41 2.71 -8.41 4.06
N GLY A 42 2.28 -7.75 5.12
CA GLY A 42 3.10 -6.83 5.90
C GLY A 42 3.47 -5.56 5.13
N TRP A 43 2.61 -5.09 4.22
CA TRP A 43 2.79 -3.81 3.55
C TRP A 43 2.51 -2.66 4.50
N ARG A 44 3.17 -1.51 4.27
CA ARG A 44 2.94 -0.31 5.08
C ARG A 44 1.53 0.21 4.80
N ILE A 45 0.74 0.44 5.83
CA ILE A 45 -0.62 0.96 5.71
C ILE A 45 -0.67 2.34 6.32
N VAL A 46 -1.13 3.31 5.54
CA VAL A 46 -1.24 4.71 5.93
C VAL A 46 -2.69 5.13 5.74
N VAL A 47 -3.31 5.71 6.77
CA VAL A 47 -4.70 6.21 6.70
C VAL A 47 -4.70 7.70 7.02
N GLU A 48 -5.19 8.50 6.08
CA GLU A 48 -5.40 9.94 6.27
C GLU A 48 -6.87 10.20 6.67
N ARG A 49 -7.07 10.98 7.75
CA ARG A 49 -8.39 11.46 8.19
C ARG A 49 -8.27 12.88 8.75
N LYS A 50 -8.93 13.84 8.09
CA LYS A 50 -9.04 15.24 8.54
C LYS A 50 -7.65 15.82 8.88
N ASP A 51 -6.73 15.72 7.93
CA ASP A 51 -5.35 16.26 8.02
C ASP A 51 -4.44 15.54 9.03
N VAL A 52 -4.85 14.37 9.52
CA VAL A 52 -4.05 13.51 10.41
C VAL A 52 -3.73 12.20 9.70
N VAL A 53 -2.44 11.82 9.74
CA VAL A 53 -1.94 10.57 9.16
C VAL A 53 -1.67 9.56 10.26
N TYR A 54 -2.28 8.37 10.14
CA TYR A 54 -2.03 7.22 11.00
C TYR A 54 -1.27 6.15 10.23
N GLU A 55 -0.22 5.59 10.82
CA GLU A 55 0.47 4.40 10.31
C GLU A 55 0.08 3.19 11.15
N LEU A 56 -0.38 2.12 10.48
CA LEU A 56 -0.95 0.91 11.09
C LEU A 56 -0.07 -0.32 10.85
#